data_AF-A0A551ZJQ4-F1
#
_entry.id   AF-A0A551ZJQ4-F1
#
_cell.length_a   1.000
_cell.length_b   1.000
_cell.length_c   1.000
_cell.angle_alpha   90.00
_cell.angle_beta   90.00
_cell.angle_gamma   90.00
#
_symmetry.space_group_name_H-M   'P 1'
#
loop_
_entity.id
_entity.type
_entity.pdbx_description
1 polymer ?
#
loop_
_entity_poly.entity_id
_entity_poly.type
_entity_poly.pdbx_seq_one_letter_code
_entity_poly.pdbx_strand_id
1 'polypeptide(L)'
;MCDRSLLFELLLELEEAIRRIERRFTQIQKADDFIADDDGLDRLDGISMMLIAISENIRRLDRLMGESLANRYPEIPWSEIKGIRNILAHDYFDIDPEEIYRICREDLEILKRVLGKIRHDLL
;
A
#
# COMPACT_ATOMS: atom_id res chain seq x y z
N MET A 1 -11.33 -6.50 23.55
CA MET A 1 -11.92 -7.37 22.52
C MET A 1 -11.58 -6.76 21.18
N CYS A 2 -11.00 -7.53 20.27
CA CYS A 2 -10.72 -7.08 18.91
C CYS A 2 -12.06 -6.80 18.21
N ASP A 3 -12.28 -5.56 17.76
CA ASP A 3 -13.50 -5.17 17.06
C ASP A 3 -13.42 -5.68 15.62
N ARG A 4 -14.05 -6.83 15.36
CA ARG A 4 -14.06 -7.46 14.03
C ARG A 4 -14.67 -6.57 12.95
N SER A 5 -15.66 -5.73 13.31
CA SER A 5 -16.26 -4.78 12.37
C SER A 5 -15.23 -3.75 11.93
N LEU A 6 -14.47 -3.21 12.89
CA LEU A 6 -13.41 -2.23 12.60
C LEU A 6 -12.27 -2.82 11.76
N LEU A 7 -11.89 -4.08 12.01
CA LEU A 7 -10.92 -4.78 11.16
C LEU A 7 -11.41 -4.92 9.72
N PHE A 8 -12.68 -5.26 9.54
CA PHE A 8 -13.27 -5.45 8.22
C PHE A 8 -13.35 -4.12 7.44
N GLU A 9 -13.77 -3.04 8.10
CA GLU A 9 -13.75 -1.69 7.52
C GLU A 9 -12.34 -1.29 7.06
N LEU A 10 -11.33 -1.53 7.91
CA LEU A 10 -9.95 -1.20 7.59
C LEU A 10 -9.39 -1.99 6.40
N LEU A 11 -9.76 -3.27 6.28
CA LEU A 11 -9.39 -4.10 5.13
C LEU A 11 -10.06 -3.60 3.85
N LEU A 12 -11.34 -3.21 3.91
CA LEU A 12 -12.05 -2.61 2.77
C LEU A 12 -11.41 -1.28 2.34
N GLU A 13 -11.02 -0.43 3.29
CA GLU A 13 -10.31 0.83 3.00
C GLU A 13 -8.97 0.57 2.29
N LEU A 14 -8.21 -0.42 2.74
CA LEU A 14 -6.94 -0.81 2.13
C LEU A 14 -7.13 -1.35 0.71
N GLU A 15 -8.11 -2.25 0.51
CA GLU A 15 -8.43 -2.79 -0.82
C GLU A 15 -8.89 -1.70 -1.79
N GLU A 16 -9.69 -0.75 -1.32
CA GLU A 16 -10.15 0.39 -2.11
C GLU A 16 -9.00 1.34 -2.47
N ALA A 17 -8.06 1.59 -1.54
CA ALA A 17 -6.86 2.38 -1.81
C ALA A 17 -5.97 1.71 -2.87
N ILE A 18 -5.74 0.40 -2.78
CA ILE A 18 -5.00 -0.38 -3.77
C ILE A 18 -5.66 -0.26 -5.15
N ARG A 19 -6.97 -0.49 -5.24
CA ARG A 19 -7.73 -0.39 -6.50
C ARG A 19 -7.62 1.01 -7.13
N ARG A 20 -7.59 2.06 -6.31
CA ARG A 20 -7.43 3.44 -6.78
C ARG A 20 -6.02 3.74 -7.28
N ILE A 21 -4.98 3.14 -6.67
CA ILE A 21 -3.61 3.18 -7.16
C ILE A 21 -3.53 2.47 -8.51
N GLU A 22 -3.98 1.21 -8.59
CA GLU A 22 -3.99 0.41 -9.82
C GLU A 22 -4.62 1.18 -10.98
N ARG A 23 -5.79 1.80 -10.75
CA ARG A 23 -6.47 2.62 -11.77
C ARG A 23 -5.62 3.78 -12.27
N ARG A 24 -5.00 4.55 -11.37
CA ARG A 24 -4.15 5.71 -11.75
C ARG A 24 -2.87 5.26 -12.45
N PHE A 25 -2.37 4.11 -12.06
CA PHE A 25 -1.13 3.53 -12.56
C PHE A 25 -1.28 2.89 -13.95
N THR A 26 -2.50 2.62 -14.44
CA THR A 26 -2.76 1.99 -15.75
C THR A 26 -2.09 2.66 -16.96
N GLN A 27 -1.84 3.96 -16.90
CA GLN A 27 -1.21 4.72 -17.99
C GLN A 27 0.30 4.91 -17.81
N ILE A 28 0.87 4.41 -16.71
CA ILE A 28 2.30 4.50 -16.40
C ILE A 28 2.96 3.20 -16.83
N GLN A 29 3.79 3.26 -17.87
CA GLN A 29 4.51 2.11 -18.41
C GLN A 29 5.94 1.99 -17.85
N LYS A 30 6.56 3.13 -17.53
CA LYS A 30 7.87 3.27 -16.90
C LYS A 30 7.88 4.46 -15.94
N ALA A 31 8.88 4.53 -15.05
CA ALA A 31 8.99 5.60 -14.07
C ALA A 31 9.02 7.00 -14.69
N ASP A 32 9.73 7.18 -15.81
CA ASP A 32 9.78 8.47 -16.54
C ASP A 32 8.40 9.02 -16.90
N ASP A 33 7.38 8.17 -17.06
CA ASP A 33 6.03 8.61 -17.44
C ASP A 33 5.39 9.46 -16.33
N PHE A 34 5.84 9.33 -15.07
CA PHE A 34 5.41 10.18 -13.97
C PHE A 34 5.90 11.63 -14.06
N ILE A 35 7.00 11.87 -14.78
CA ILE A 35 7.61 13.20 -14.89
C ILE A 35 7.55 13.75 -16.32
N ALA A 36 6.82 13.07 -17.21
CA ALA A 36 6.71 13.43 -18.62
C ALA A 36 5.83 14.66 -18.85
N ASP A 37 4.79 14.85 -18.04
CA ASP A 37 3.84 15.95 -18.11
C ASP A 37 3.10 16.17 -16.77
N ASP A 38 2.24 17.19 -16.71
CA ASP A 38 1.46 17.53 -15.51
C ASP A 38 0.49 16.40 -15.08
N ASP A 39 -0.05 15.60 -16.01
CA ASP A 39 -0.93 14.46 -15.67
C ASP A 39 -0.13 13.32 -15.02
N GLY A 40 1.09 13.08 -15.49
CA GLY A 40 2.06 12.17 -14.86
C GLY A 40 2.38 12.60 -13.43
N LEU A 41 2.64 13.89 -13.22
CA LEU A 41 2.95 14.45 -11.89
C LEU A 41 1.73 14.35 -10.95
N ASP A 42 0.55 14.71 -11.42
CA ASP A 42 -0.70 14.58 -10.65
C ASP A 42 -0.98 13.12 -10.24
N ARG A 43 -0.62 12.15 -11.10
CA ARG A 43 -0.70 10.72 -10.76
C ARG A 43 0.32 10.32 -9.73
N LEU A 44 1.58 10.78 -9.86
CA LEU A 44 2.64 10.52 -8.90
C LEU A 44 2.21 10.99 -7.50
N ASP A 45 1.73 12.23 -7.39
CA ASP A 45 1.24 12.82 -6.14
C ASP A 45 0.06 12.02 -5.57
N GLY A 46 -0.93 11.73 -6.42
CA GLY A 46 -2.12 10.99 -6.01
C GLY A 46 -1.82 9.57 -5.55
N ILE A 47 -0.91 8.87 -6.24
CA ILE A 47 -0.46 7.53 -5.87
C ILE A 47 0.33 7.56 -4.57
N SER A 48 1.25 8.51 -4.43
CA SER A 48 2.07 8.69 -3.23
C SER A 48 1.20 8.92 -2.00
N MET A 49 0.19 9.79 -2.09
CA MET A 49 -0.76 10.03 -1.01
C MET A 49 -1.52 8.75 -0.60
N MET A 50 -1.91 7.91 -1.55
CA MET A 50 -2.57 6.65 -1.25
C MET A 50 -1.64 5.61 -0.64
N LEU A 51 -0.36 5.57 -1.04
CA LEU A 51 0.65 4.68 -0.44
C LEU A 51 0.95 5.08 1.02
N ILE A 52 0.95 6.39 1.32
CA ILE A 52 1.01 6.91 2.69
C ILE A 52 -0.20 6.42 3.51
N ALA A 53 -1.41 6.58 2.97
CA ALA A 53 -2.64 6.14 3.63
C ALA A 53 -2.65 4.62 3.88
N ILE A 54 -2.23 3.82 2.90
CA ILE A 54 -2.07 2.37 3.04
C ILE A 54 -1.11 2.03 4.19
N SER A 55 0.03 2.71 4.26
CA SER A 55 1.01 2.46 5.32
C SER A 55 0.48 2.75 6.73
N GLU A 56 -0.29 3.83 6.90
CA GLU A 56 -0.98 4.12 8.17
C GLU A 56 -1.98 3.02 8.52
N ASN A 57 -2.80 2.62 7.55
CA ASN A 57 -3.84 1.62 7.76
C ASN A 57 -3.25 0.23 8.05
N ILE A 58 -2.14 -0.16 7.44
CA ILE A 58 -1.41 -1.39 7.82
C ILE A 58 -0.92 -1.32 9.28
N ARG A 59 -0.40 -0.17 9.73
CA ARG A 59 0.02 0.02 11.12
C ARG A 59 -1.17 -0.02 12.10
N ARG A 60 -2.33 0.48 11.67
CA ARG A 60 -3.56 0.37 12.45
C ARG A 60 -4.06 -1.07 12.52
N LEU A 61 -3.97 -1.82 11.42
CA LEU A 61 -4.34 -3.23 11.34
C LEU A 61 -3.50 -4.07 12.30
N ASP A 62 -2.17 -3.88 12.27
CA ASP A 62 -1.21 -4.53 13.17
C ASP A 62 -1.54 -4.28 14.65
N ARG A 63 -1.84 -3.01 15.00
CA ARG A 63 -2.25 -2.64 16.37
C ARG A 63 -3.57 -3.28 16.81
N LEU A 64 -4.56 -3.35 15.92
CA LEU A 64 -5.88 -3.91 16.25
C LEU A 64 -5.89 -5.43 16.42
N MET A 65 -4.99 -6.12 15.71
CA MET A 65 -4.86 -7.58 15.78
C MET A 65 -4.31 -8.07 17.13
N GLY A 66 -3.68 -7.18 17.92
CA GLY A 66 -3.19 -7.48 19.27
C GLY A 66 -1.89 -8.29 19.32
N GLU A 67 -1.44 -8.79 18.17
CA GLU A 67 -0.14 -9.41 17.93
C GLU A 67 0.37 -8.90 16.58
N SER A 68 1.69 -8.82 16.40
CA SER A 68 2.25 -8.38 15.12
C SER A 68 1.80 -9.30 13.98
N LEU A 69 1.34 -8.70 12.88
CA LEU A 69 1.03 -9.38 11.63
C LEU A 69 2.21 -10.22 11.15
N ALA A 70 3.44 -9.78 11.41
CA ALA A 70 4.65 -10.53 11.08
C ALA A 70 4.78 -11.86 11.84
N ASN A 71 4.27 -11.93 13.07
CA ASN A 71 4.26 -13.17 13.84
C ASN A 71 3.10 -14.07 13.41
N ARG A 72 1.94 -13.48 13.12
CA ARG A 72 0.72 -14.22 12.77
C ARG A 72 0.76 -14.75 11.34
N TYR A 73 1.47 -14.06 10.45
CA TYR A 73 1.62 -14.41 9.04
C TYR A 73 3.11 -14.41 8.63
N PRO A 74 3.92 -15.32 9.19
CA PRO A 74 5.37 -15.35 8.95
C PRO A 74 5.73 -15.74 7.51
N GLU A 75 4.82 -16.39 6.78
CA GLU A 75 4.97 -16.74 5.36
C GLU A 75 4.86 -15.53 4.41
N ILE A 76 4.42 -14.39 4.92
CA ILE A 76 4.27 -13.17 4.14
C ILE A 76 5.61 -12.43 4.13
N PRO A 77 6.12 -11.99 2.96
CA PRO A 77 7.39 -11.28 2.89
C PRO A 77 7.23 -9.83 3.36
N TRP A 78 7.12 -9.63 4.68
CA TRP A 78 6.98 -8.30 5.29
C TRP A 78 8.14 -7.35 4.98
N SER A 79 9.31 -7.88 4.60
CA SER A 79 10.43 -7.09 4.08
C SER A 79 10.09 -6.36 2.79
N GLU A 80 9.30 -6.98 1.90
CA GLU A 80 8.87 -6.40 0.62
C GLU A 80 7.76 -5.36 0.87
N ILE A 81 6.81 -5.65 1.78
CA ILE A 81 5.77 -4.68 2.18
C ILE A 81 6.36 -3.45 2.89
N LYS A 82 7.53 -3.58 3.55
CA LYS A 82 8.26 -2.43 4.11
C LYS A 82 8.72 -1.45 3.02
N GLY A 83 8.82 -1.85 1.75
CA GLY A 83 9.06 -0.94 0.62
C GLY A 83 8.01 0.17 0.54
N ILE A 84 6.72 -0.19 0.67
CA ILE A 84 5.62 0.79 0.75
C ILE A 84 5.79 1.73 1.95
N ARG A 85 6.28 1.21 3.08
CA ARG A 85 6.59 2.04 4.26
C ARG A 85 7.80 2.96 4.06
N ASN A 86 8.74 2.63 3.17
CA ASN A 86 9.93 3.45 2.95
C ASN A 86 9.60 4.78 2.25
N ILE A 87 8.48 4.86 1.53
CA ILE A 87 7.92 6.13 1.02
C ILE A 87 7.68 7.13 2.16
N LEU A 88 7.40 6.67 3.38
CA LEU A 88 7.14 7.55 4.54
C LEU A 88 8.39 8.25 5.09
N ALA A 89 9.59 7.86 4.66
CA ALA A 89 10.83 8.23 5.35
C ALA A 89 11.64 9.35 4.69
N HIS A 90 11.32 9.73 3.45
CA HIS A 90 11.97 10.85 2.76
C HIS A 90 10.96 11.86 2.25
N ASP A 91 11.38 13.12 2.26
CA ASP A 91 10.55 14.30 2.08
C ASP A 91 9.56 14.13 0.92
N TYR A 92 8.28 14.44 1.18
CA TYR A 92 7.18 14.40 0.19
C TYR A 92 7.50 15.19 -1.10
N PHE A 93 8.47 16.11 -1.05
CA PHE A 93 8.95 16.90 -2.18
C PHE A 93 10.07 16.24 -3.00
N ASP A 94 10.63 15.12 -2.54
CA ASP A 94 11.74 14.41 -3.16
C ASP A 94 11.39 12.92 -3.36
N ILE A 95 10.13 12.67 -3.74
CA ILE A 95 9.63 11.33 -4.04
C ILE A 95 10.28 10.86 -5.35
N ASP A 96 11.04 9.76 -5.25
CA ASP A 96 11.66 9.11 -6.40
C ASP A 96 10.60 8.38 -7.24
N PRO A 97 10.33 8.80 -8.49
CA PRO A 97 9.38 8.13 -9.37
C PRO A 97 9.73 6.66 -9.66
N GLU A 98 11.02 6.31 -9.63
CA GLU A 98 11.47 4.92 -9.83
C GLU A 98 11.02 4.04 -8.68
N GLU A 99 11.13 4.54 -7.44
CA GLU A 99 10.67 3.81 -6.25
C GLU A 99 9.14 3.68 -6.22
N ILE A 100 8.40 4.72 -6.58
CA ILE A 100 6.93 4.64 -6.69
C ILE A 100 6.52 3.65 -7.78
N TYR A 101 7.20 3.67 -8.93
CA TYR A 101 6.95 2.71 -10.00
C TYR A 101 7.18 1.28 -9.54
N ARG A 102 8.33 1.00 -8.91
CA ARG A 102 8.68 -0.32 -8.36
C ARG A 102 7.62 -0.80 -7.38
N ILE A 103 7.21 0.05 -6.43
CA ILE A 103 6.19 -0.26 -5.43
C ILE A 103 4.85 -0.60 -6.07
N CYS A 104 4.42 0.17 -7.07
CA CYS A 104 3.17 -0.09 -7.77
C CYS A 104 3.20 -1.39 -8.58
N ARG A 105 4.37 -1.76 -9.14
CA ARG A 105 4.54 -2.96 -9.97
C ARG A 105 4.70 -4.25 -9.17
N GLU A 106 5.38 -4.18 -8.04
CA GLU A 106 5.84 -5.35 -7.30
C GLU A 106 5.12 -5.47 -5.95
N ASP A 107 5.35 -4.48 -5.08
CA ASP A 107 4.95 -4.53 -3.67
C ASP A 107 3.41 -4.49 -3.48
N LEU A 108 2.69 -3.80 -4.37
CA LEU A 108 1.24 -3.63 -4.27
C LEU A 108 0.46 -4.93 -4.49
N GLU A 109 0.88 -5.76 -5.45
CA GLU A 109 0.27 -7.08 -5.70
C GLU A 109 0.54 -8.08 -4.57
N ILE A 110 1.71 -7.99 -3.94
CA ILE A 110 2.02 -8.75 -2.73
C ILE A 110 1.07 -8.32 -1.62
N LEU A 111 0.96 -7.02 -1.34
CA LEU A 111 0.07 -6.51 -0.30
C LEU A 111 -1.39 -6.91 -0.53
N LYS A 112 -1.88 -6.82 -1.77
CA LYS A 112 -3.26 -7.23 -2.12
C LYS A 112 -3.54 -8.69 -1.78
N ARG A 113 -2.61 -9.60 -2.10
CA ARG A 113 -2.72 -11.03 -1.74
C ARG A 113 -2.74 -11.25 -0.24
N VAL A 114 -1.90 -10.53 0.49
CA VAL A 114 -1.81 -10.58 1.95
C VAL A 114 -3.11 -10.13 2.61
N LEU A 115 -3.67 -9.00 2.19
CA LEU A 115 -4.94 -8.50 2.70
C LEU A 115 -6.09 -9.47 2.39
N GLY A 116 -6.10 -10.07 1.20
CA GLY A 116 -7.06 -11.11 0.85
C GLY A 116 -7.00 -12.33 1.78
N LYS A 117 -5.78 -12.76 2.16
CA LYS A 117 -5.57 -13.84 3.13
C LYS A 117 -6.06 -13.45 4.53
N ILE A 118 -5.68 -12.27 5.02
CA ILE A 118 -6.11 -11.76 6.32
C ILE A 118 -7.64 -11.69 6.38
N ARG A 119 -8.28 -11.18 5.32
CA ARG A 119 -9.75 -11.10 5.21
C ARG A 119 -10.39 -12.48 5.26
N HIS A 120 -9.85 -13.46 4.54
CA HIS A 120 -10.33 -14.83 4.56
C HIS A 120 -10.24 -15.46 5.96
N ASP A 121 -9.16 -15.22 6.70
CA ASP A 121 -8.95 -15.80 8.02
C ASP A 121 -9.77 -15.13 9.14
N LEU A 122 -10.35 -13.97 8.86
CA LEU A 122 -11.23 -13.23 9.78
C LEU A 122 -12.73 -13.51 9.57
N LEU A 123 -13.10 -14.07 8.42
CA LEU A 123 -14.45 -14.54 8.08
C LEU A 123 -14.68 -15.97 8.61
#